data_AF-A0A923PL78-F1
#
_entry.id   AF-A0A923PL78-F1
#
_cell.length_a   1.000
_cell.length_b   1.000
_cell.length_c   1.000
_cell.angle_alpha   90.00
_cell.angle_beta   90.00
_cell.angle_gamma   90.00
#
_symmetry.space_group_name_H-M   'P 1'
#
loop_
_entity.id
_entity.type
_entity.pdbx_description
1 polymer ?
#
loop_
_entity_poly.entity_id
_entity_poly.type
_entity_poly.pdbx_seq_one_letter_code
_entity_poly.pdbx_strand_id
1 'polypeptide(L)'
;MTAVGSSVANGYRTGHATARDTLPHGMGVTFMNFHLSQKPAQLRAAVSHARGSSADIGFLRLGVLPDINDMKNKKSVFLFLMAAMLGIYFGQADIFGVMQSLLILFFIGFIGFIALISGLFNNNSRVIKISGLMILLAITSCISTSSTNFIKITAKNNTAEQIILDLAHYKDLHGSYPNDLQAIGYEVDVFSYRTDSATSEFRLMYLVDGWHFRDYSSKTENWREGD
;
A
#
# COMPACT_ATOMS: atom_id res chain seq x y z
N MET A 1 47.16 35.51 -40.70
CA MET A 1 47.95 35.16 -39.50
C MET A 1 48.20 36.45 -38.73
N THR A 2 47.42 36.70 -37.69
CA THR A 2 47.65 37.82 -36.76
C THR A 2 46.98 37.44 -35.44
N ALA A 3 47.82 37.12 -34.47
CA ALA A 3 47.45 36.81 -33.10
C ALA A 3 47.66 38.06 -32.25
N VAL A 4 46.62 38.48 -31.52
CA VAL A 4 46.61 39.42 -30.38
C VAL A 4 45.32 39.07 -29.64
N GLY A 5 45.20 38.87 -28.33
CA GLY A 5 46.04 39.11 -27.17
C GLY A 5 45.06 39.13 -25.99
N SER A 6 45.39 38.41 -24.93
CA SER A 6 44.58 38.19 -23.72
C SER A 6 44.13 39.46 -23.00
N SER A 7 42.96 39.44 -22.35
CA SER A 7 42.79 40.13 -21.07
C SER A 7 41.90 39.34 -20.12
N VAL A 8 42.45 39.13 -18.92
CA VAL A 8 41.88 38.48 -17.74
C VAL A 8 41.04 39.51 -16.99
N ALA A 9 39.85 39.13 -16.54
CA ALA A 9 39.14 39.84 -15.48
C ALA A 9 38.53 38.85 -14.49
N ASN A 10 39.24 38.65 -13.38
CA ASN A 10 38.71 38.07 -12.16
C ASN A 10 37.61 38.98 -11.59
N GLY A 11 36.42 38.45 -11.40
CA GLY A 11 35.33 39.09 -10.67
C GLY A 11 34.84 38.20 -9.54
N TYR A 12 35.54 38.21 -8.41
CA TYR A 12 34.98 37.75 -7.14
C TYR A 12 33.85 38.70 -6.74
N ARG A 13 32.63 38.17 -6.59
CA ARG A 13 31.53 38.90 -5.95
C ARG A 13 30.93 38.03 -4.85
N THR A 14 31.49 38.20 -3.65
CA THR A 14 30.88 37.82 -2.37
C THR A 14 29.67 38.72 -2.11
N GLY A 15 28.51 38.10 -1.90
CA GLY A 15 27.30 38.77 -1.44
C GLY A 15 26.57 37.87 -0.44
N HIS A 16 26.91 38.03 0.84
CA HIS A 16 26.05 37.65 1.94
C HIS A 16 24.82 38.56 1.96
N ALA A 17 23.62 37.98 1.94
CA ALA A 17 22.41 38.61 2.46
C ALA A 17 21.47 37.55 3.02
N THR A 18 21.29 37.63 4.33
CA THR A 18 20.36 36.91 5.19
C THR A 18 18.92 37.42 5.03
N ALA A 19 17.98 36.52 4.77
CA ALA A 19 16.54 36.66 5.06
C ALA A 19 15.99 35.22 5.20
N ARG A 20 15.83 34.67 6.41
CA ARG A 20 14.83 34.95 7.44
C ARG A 20 13.39 34.68 6.96
N ASP A 21 12.91 33.51 7.36
CA ASP A 21 11.57 33.17 7.82
C ASP A 21 10.36 33.65 6.99
N THR A 22 9.78 32.74 6.22
CA THR A 22 8.33 32.50 6.20
C THR A 22 8.05 31.07 5.72
N LEU A 23 7.96 30.14 6.68
CA LEU A 23 7.32 28.84 6.46
C LEU A 23 5.80 29.06 6.35
N PRO A 24 5.12 28.63 5.28
CA PRO A 24 3.68 28.66 5.24
C PRO A 24 3.13 27.65 6.26
N HIS A 25 2.44 28.20 7.25
CA HIS A 25 1.61 27.49 8.21
C HIS A 25 0.59 26.58 7.52
N GLY A 26 0.36 25.40 8.10
CA GLY A 26 -1.00 24.84 8.15
C GLY A 26 -1.26 23.53 7.41
N MET A 27 -0.51 22.46 7.70
CA MET A 27 -1.10 21.12 7.68
C MET A 27 -1.25 20.62 9.12
N GLY A 28 -2.38 21.00 9.72
CA GLY A 28 -2.82 20.47 11.00
C GLY A 28 -3.14 18.99 10.84
N VAL A 29 -2.27 18.14 11.37
CA VAL A 29 -2.58 16.73 11.57
C VAL A 29 -3.57 16.67 12.73
N THR A 30 -4.85 16.54 12.42
CA THR A 30 -5.90 16.29 13.42
C THR A 30 -5.70 14.87 13.97
N PHE A 31 -4.97 14.76 15.09
CA PHE A 31 -4.99 13.55 15.89
C PHE A 31 -6.37 13.45 16.55
N MET A 32 -7.20 12.49 16.11
CA MET A 32 -8.36 12.06 16.89
C MET A 32 -7.86 11.41 18.17
N ASN A 33 -7.75 12.22 19.22
CA ASN A 33 -7.51 11.76 20.56
C ASN A 33 -8.83 11.14 21.06
N PHE A 34 -8.97 9.82 20.94
CA PHE A 34 -10.07 9.10 21.58
C PHE A 34 -9.88 9.16 23.09
N HIS A 35 -10.46 10.19 23.70
CA HIS A 35 -10.62 10.27 25.14
C HIS A 35 -11.70 9.27 25.56
N LEU A 36 -11.28 8.01 25.71
CA LEU A 36 -12.05 6.97 26.38
C LEU A 36 -12.21 7.41 27.85
N SER A 37 -13.32 8.09 28.14
CA SER A 37 -13.85 8.31 29.48
C SER A 37 -14.28 6.95 30.06
N GLN A 38 -13.29 6.13 30.42
CA GLN A 38 -13.53 4.94 31.21
C GLN A 38 -13.72 5.39 32.65
N LYS A 39 -14.99 5.52 33.06
CA LYS A 39 -15.36 5.44 34.48
C LYS A 39 -15.07 3.99 34.95
N PRO A 40 -14.02 3.72 35.74
CA PRO A 40 -13.64 2.34 36.07
C PRO A 40 -14.53 1.68 37.14
N ALA A 41 -15.55 2.38 37.64
CA ALA A 41 -16.24 1.97 38.87
C ALA A 41 -17.58 1.23 38.65
N GLN A 42 -18.17 1.24 37.44
CA GLN A 42 -19.52 0.67 37.25
C GLN A 42 -19.58 -0.64 36.47
N LEU A 43 -18.49 -1.11 35.86
CA LEU A 43 -18.49 -2.40 35.14
C LEU A 43 -18.29 -3.63 36.03
N ARG A 44 -17.87 -3.47 37.30
CA ARG A 44 -17.68 -4.60 38.22
C ARG A 44 -18.98 -5.13 38.83
N ALA A 45 -20.08 -4.37 38.80
CA ALA A 45 -21.35 -4.82 39.35
C ALA A 45 -22.23 -5.61 38.35
N ALA A 46 -21.97 -5.50 37.04
CA ALA A 46 -22.75 -6.21 36.02
C ALA A 46 -22.27 -7.65 35.75
N VAL A 47 -21.05 -8.01 36.19
CA VAL A 47 -20.45 -9.34 35.90
C VAL A 47 -20.74 -10.38 36.98
N SER A 48 -21.21 -9.97 38.18
CA SER A 48 -21.50 -10.92 39.26
C SER A 48 -22.87 -11.60 39.20
N HIS A 49 -23.75 -11.23 38.26
CA HIS A 49 -25.11 -11.80 38.14
C HIS A 49 -25.36 -12.70 36.93
N ALA A 50 -24.36 -12.96 36.08
CA ALA A 50 -24.50 -13.90 34.94
C ALA A 50 -23.96 -15.31 35.25
N ARG A 51 -24.01 -15.75 36.52
CA ARG A 51 -23.71 -17.13 36.94
C ARG A 51 -25.02 -17.89 37.14
N GLY A 52 -25.58 -18.39 36.05
CA GLY A 52 -26.75 -19.26 36.12
C GLY A 52 -27.46 -19.41 34.80
N SER A 53 -26.88 -20.17 33.86
CA SER A 53 -27.62 -21.13 33.04
C SER A 53 -26.65 -21.84 32.11
N SER A 54 -26.60 -23.16 32.27
CA SER A 54 -25.85 -24.10 31.46
C SER A 54 -26.43 -24.17 30.05
N ALA A 55 -25.71 -23.63 29.08
CA ALA A 55 -25.72 -24.11 27.71
C ALA A 55 -24.30 -23.93 27.17
N ASP A 56 -23.56 -25.03 27.12
CA ASP A 56 -22.23 -25.13 26.52
C ASP A 56 -22.28 -24.70 25.05
N ILE A 57 -22.03 -23.42 24.78
CA ILE A 57 -21.57 -22.98 23.46
C ILE A 57 -20.04 -23.15 23.46
N GLY A 58 -19.60 -24.40 23.36
CA GLY A 58 -18.20 -24.80 23.24
C GLY A 58 -17.58 -24.50 21.87
N PHE A 59 -18.01 -23.43 21.18
CA PHE A 59 -17.69 -23.23 19.76
C PHE A 59 -16.65 -22.13 19.46
N LEU A 60 -16.16 -21.36 20.44
CA LEU A 60 -15.18 -20.29 20.16
C LEU A 60 -14.08 -20.17 21.22
N ARG A 61 -13.56 -21.29 21.74
CA ARG A 61 -12.14 -21.30 22.12
C ARG A 61 -11.34 -21.56 20.85
N LEU A 62 -11.13 -20.50 20.07
CA LEU A 62 -10.11 -20.45 19.01
C LEU A 62 -8.71 -20.47 19.67
N GLY A 63 -8.41 -21.55 20.39
CA GLY A 63 -7.12 -21.85 21.02
C GLY A 63 -6.11 -22.35 20.00
N VAL A 64 -6.06 -21.73 18.82
CA VAL A 64 -5.11 -22.02 17.74
C VAL A 64 -4.30 -20.76 17.40
N LEU A 65 -4.17 -19.84 18.37
CA LEU A 65 -3.01 -18.96 18.35
C LEU A 65 -1.88 -19.75 19.03
N PRO A 66 -0.81 -20.11 18.30
CA PRO A 66 0.34 -20.76 18.91
C PRO A 66 0.82 -19.90 20.07
N ASP A 67 1.09 -20.53 21.22
CA ASP A 67 1.65 -19.86 22.39
C ASP A 67 2.88 -19.06 21.95
N ILE A 68 2.88 -17.76 22.21
CA ILE A 68 3.96 -16.83 21.81
C ILE A 68 5.31 -17.33 22.36
N ASN A 69 5.29 -18.06 23.48
CA ASN A 69 6.49 -18.66 24.05
C ASN A 69 7.02 -19.88 23.28
N ASP A 70 6.18 -20.58 22.50
CA ASP A 70 6.56 -21.71 21.64
C ASP A 70 7.16 -21.24 20.29
N MET A 71 7.09 -19.93 20.00
CA MET A 71 7.79 -19.31 18.86
C MET A 71 9.31 -19.19 19.06
N LYS A 72 9.88 -19.64 20.19
CA LYS A 72 11.34 -19.76 20.38
C LYS A 72 12.01 -20.72 19.40
N ASN A 73 11.24 -21.56 18.71
CA ASN A 73 11.75 -22.34 17.59
C ASN A 73 12.00 -21.42 16.38
N LYS A 74 13.27 -21.05 16.17
CA LYS A 74 13.78 -20.27 15.00
C LYS A 74 13.19 -20.72 13.65
N LYS A 75 12.82 -22.00 13.53
CA LYS A 75 12.20 -22.60 12.34
C LYS A 75 10.80 -22.04 12.02
N SER A 76 9.96 -21.76 13.03
CA SER A 76 8.61 -21.22 12.83
C SER A 76 8.65 -19.78 12.33
N VAL A 77 9.51 -18.96 12.95
CA VAL A 77 9.76 -17.57 12.51
C VAL A 77 10.28 -17.54 11.06
N PHE A 78 11.21 -18.44 10.72
CA PHE A 78 11.73 -18.55 9.35
C PHE A 78 10.63 -18.90 8.34
N LEU A 79 9.74 -19.85 8.66
CA LEU A 79 8.61 -20.22 7.79
C LEU A 79 7.64 -19.05 7.58
N PHE A 80 7.36 -18.29 8.63
CA PHE A 80 6.49 -17.11 8.53
C PHE A 80 7.11 -16.02 7.65
N LEU A 81 8.42 -15.78 7.81
CA LEU A 81 9.16 -14.85 6.97
C LEU A 81 9.15 -15.29 5.50
N MET A 82 9.38 -16.58 5.22
CA MET A 82 9.33 -17.13 3.87
C MET A 82 7.94 -16.97 3.23
N ALA A 83 6.87 -17.22 3.99
CA ALA A 83 5.51 -17.01 3.49
C ALA A 83 5.20 -15.53 3.22
N ALA A 84 5.67 -14.62 4.07
CA ALA A 84 5.54 -13.18 3.82
C ALA A 84 6.32 -12.76 2.56
N MET A 85 7.55 -13.24 2.37
CA MET A 85 8.36 -12.97 1.18
C MET A 85 7.71 -13.52 -0.10
N LEU A 86 7.17 -14.74 -0.04
CA LEU A 86 6.37 -15.32 -1.14
C LEU A 86 5.14 -14.46 -1.45
N GLY A 87 4.40 -14.02 -0.42
CA GLY A 87 3.25 -13.14 -0.59
C GLY A 87 3.60 -11.79 -1.23
N ILE A 88 4.75 -11.21 -0.87
CA ILE A 88 5.28 -9.98 -1.49
C ILE A 88 5.66 -10.23 -2.94
N TYR A 89 6.36 -11.34 -3.23
CA TYR A 89 6.75 -11.72 -4.59
C TYR A 89 5.53 -11.89 -5.50
N PHE A 90 4.49 -12.58 -5.03
CA PHE A 90 3.23 -12.70 -5.77
C PHE A 90 2.48 -11.36 -5.91
N GLY A 91 2.58 -10.47 -4.91
CA GLY A 91 2.04 -9.11 -5.01
C GLY A 91 2.74 -8.24 -6.05
N GLN A 92 3.90 -8.66 -6.57
CA GLN A 92 4.53 -7.98 -7.70
C GLN A 92 3.89 -8.30 -9.05
N ALA A 93 3.20 -9.44 -9.17
CA ALA A 93 2.59 -9.89 -10.41
C ALA A 93 1.37 -9.02 -10.83
N ASP A 94 1.03 -9.08 -12.11
CA ASP A 94 -0.17 -8.43 -12.66
C ASP A 94 -1.46 -9.00 -12.03
N ILE A 95 -2.61 -8.36 -12.26
CA ILE A 95 -3.94 -8.79 -11.73
C ILE A 95 -4.21 -10.26 -12.00
N PHE A 96 -3.87 -10.75 -13.19
CA PHE A 96 -3.99 -12.17 -13.52
C PHE A 96 -3.12 -13.05 -12.60
N GLY A 97 -1.92 -12.57 -12.26
CA GLY A 97 -1.05 -13.19 -11.26
C GLY A 97 -1.61 -13.11 -9.84
N VAL A 98 -2.23 -12.00 -9.43
CA VAL A 98 -2.88 -11.88 -8.11
C VAL A 98 -4.08 -12.81 -7.99
N MET A 99 -4.97 -12.83 -9.00
CA MET A 99 -6.10 -13.76 -9.10
C MET A 99 -5.64 -15.21 -9.05
N GLN A 100 -4.61 -15.56 -9.82
CA GLN A 100 -4.02 -16.89 -9.81
C GLN A 100 -3.41 -17.23 -8.44
N SER A 101 -2.74 -16.28 -7.79
CA SER A 101 -2.13 -16.46 -6.47
C SER A 101 -3.19 -16.69 -5.39
N LEU A 102 -4.27 -15.91 -5.41
CA LEU A 102 -5.41 -16.09 -4.50
C LEU A 102 -6.08 -17.45 -4.71
N LEU A 103 -6.24 -17.88 -5.97
CA LEU A 103 -6.80 -19.19 -6.30
C LEU A 103 -5.90 -20.32 -5.79
N ILE A 104 -4.59 -20.26 -6.00
CA ILE A 104 -3.63 -21.24 -5.47
C ILE A 104 -3.69 -21.27 -3.93
N LEU A 105 -3.68 -20.11 -3.27
CA LEU A 105 -3.77 -20.01 -1.81
C LEU A 105 -5.11 -20.55 -1.28
N PHE A 106 -6.21 -20.34 -2.00
CA PHE A 106 -7.51 -20.92 -1.68
C PHE A 106 -7.47 -22.45 -1.73
N PHE A 107 -6.89 -23.04 -2.78
CA PHE A 107 -6.74 -24.49 -2.86
C PHE A 107 -5.84 -25.06 -1.75
N ILE A 108 -4.71 -24.41 -1.45
CA ILE A 108 -3.83 -24.82 -0.34
C ILE A 108 -4.55 -24.73 1.00
N GLY A 109 -5.28 -23.64 1.24
CA GLY A 109 -6.08 -23.46 2.45
C GLY A 109 -7.19 -24.50 2.56
N PHE A 110 -7.86 -24.83 1.45
CA PHE A 110 -8.92 -25.83 1.38
C PHE A 110 -8.39 -27.24 1.69
N ILE A 111 -7.25 -27.63 1.11
CA ILE A 111 -6.58 -28.90 1.42
C ILE A 111 -6.17 -28.94 2.91
N GLY A 112 -5.61 -27.85 3.42
CA GLY A 112 -5.27 -27.71 4.83
C GLY A 112 -6.50 -27.84 5.74
N PHE A 113 -7.64 -27.29 5.34
CA PHE A 113 -8.90 -27.41 6.08
C PHE A 113 -9.45 -28.84 6.11
N ILE A 114 -9.42 -29.56 4.98
CA ILE A 114 -9.79 -30.97 4.94
C ILE A 114 -8.88 -31.80 5.85
N ALA A 115 -7.56 -31.56 5.79
CA ALA A 115 -6.59 -32.23 6.64
C ALA A 115 -6.80 -31.92 8.13
N LEU A 116 -7.18 -30.67 8.47
CA LEU A 116 -7.53 -30.28 9.83
C LEU A 116 -8.73 -31.09 10.34
N ILE A 117 -9.81 -31.15 9.57
CA ILE A 117 -11.02 -31.92 9.92
C ILE A 117 -10.66 -33.39 10.11
N SER A 118 -9.92 -33.98 9.17
CA SER A 118 -9.50 -35.38 9.25
C SER A 118 -8.61 -35.64 10.48
N GLY A 119 -7.70 -34.71 10.80
CA GLY A 119 -6.86 -34.75 11.99
C GLY A 119 -7.65 -34.67 13.30
N LEU A 120 -8.73 -33.87 13.33
CA LEU A 120 -9.64 -33.76 14.47
C LEU A 120 -10.38 -35.08 14.72
N PHE A 121 -10.91 -35.73 13.67
CA PHE A 121 -11.58 -37.02 13.81
C PHE A 121 -10.65 -38.14 14.27
N ASN A 122 -9.42 -38.17 13.78
CA ASN A 122 -8.43 -39.19 14.15
C ASN A 122 -7.65 -38.85 15.43
N ASN A 123 -8.00 -37.75 16.12
CA ASN A 123 -7.30 -37.23 17.29
C ASN A 123 -5.77 -37.11 17.11
N ASN A 124 -5.33 -36.89 15.86
CA ASN A 124 -3.92 -36.87 15.50
C ASN A 124 -3.37 -35.44 15.63
N SER A 125 -2.82 -35.14 16.81
CA SER A 125 -2.29 -33.83 17.16
C SER A 125 -1.23 -33.29 16.18
N ARG A 126 -0.48 -34.17 15.51
CA ARG A 126 0.52 -33.77 14.51
C ARG A 126 -0.13 -33.21 13.24
N VAL A 127 -1.19 -33.88 12.76
CA VAL A 127 -1.94 -33.45 11.57
C VAL A 127 -2.66 -32.13 11.83
N ILE A 128 -3.24 -31.97 13.02
CA ILE A 128 -3.90 -30.72 13.43
C ILE A 128 -2.90 -29.55 13.42
N LYS A 129 -1.70 -29.73 14.01
CA LYS A 129 -0.65 -28.69 14.05
C LYS A 129 -0.17 -28.29 12.65
N ILE A 130 0.10 -29.26 11.77
CA ILE A 130 0.57 -29.00 10.41
C ILE A 130 -0.52 -28.29 9.58
N SER A 131 -1.76 -28.75 9.70
CA SER A 131 -2.90 -28.16 8.98
C SER A 131 -3.18 -26.73 9.44
N GLY A 132 -3.13 -26.47 10.75
CA GLY A 132 -3.24 -25.12 11.30
C GLY A 132 -2.13 -24.20 10.80
N LEU A 133 -0.89 -24.70 10.73
CA LEU A 133 0.24 -23.94 10.18
C LEU A 133 0.04 -23.60 8.69
N MET A 134 -0.43 -24.56 7.88
CA MET A 134 -0.73 -24.34 6.45
C MET A 134 -1.79 -23.24 6.25
N ILE A 135 -2.86 -23.28 7.04
CA ILE A 135 -3.93 -22.26 6.99
C ILE A 135 -3.36 -20.89 7.40
N LEU A 136 -2.56 -20.83 8.46
CA LEU A 136 -1.93 -19.59 8.92
C LEU A 136 -1.02 -18.99 7.83
N LEU A 137 -0.17 -19.81 7.20
CA LEU A 137 0.72 -19.36 6.12
C LEU A 137 -0.09 -18.84 4.92
N ALA A 138 -1.20 -19.49 4.57
CA ALA A 138 -2.05 -19.04 3.47
C ALA A 138 -2.70 -17.67 3.77
N ILE A 139 -3.21 -17.47 4.99
CA ILE A 139 -3.78 -16.19 5.42
C ILE A 139 -2.72 -15.09 5.41
N THR A 140 -1.54 -15.35 5.98
CA THR A 140 -0.44 -14.37 6.00
C THR A 140 -0.02 -13.99 4.58
N SER A 141 0.13 -14.96 3.69
CA SER A 141 0.45 -14.68 2.28
C SER A 141 -0.62 -13.82 1.62
N CYS A 142 -1.91 -14.11 1.85
CA CYS A 142 -3.02 -13.34 1.30
C CYS A 142 -3.00 -11.87 1.78
N ILE A 143 -2.78 -11.65 3.08
CA ILE A 143 -2.65 -10.31 3.67
C ILE A 143 -1.47 -9.57 3.03
N SER A 144 -0.30 -10.20 2.94
CA SER A 144 0.90 -9.59 2.35
C SER A 144 0.71 -9.19 0.88
N THR A 145 0.08 -10.06 0.08
CA THR A 145 -0.25 -9.76 -1.33
C THR A 145 -1.20 -8.57 -1.44
N SER A 146 -2.28 -8.56 -0.64
CA SER A 146 -3.25 -7.46 -0.62
C SER A 146 -2.63 -6.13 -0.21
N SER A 147 -1.80 -6.13 0.84
CA SER A 147 -1.09 -4.93 1.29
C SER A 147 -0.14 -4.38 0.22
N THR A 148 0.56 -5.25 -0.51
CA THR A 148 1.49 -4.82 -1.57
C THR A 148 0.75 -4.13 -2.72
N ASN A 149 -0.42 -4.64 -3.11
CA ASN A 149 -1.25 -4.03 -4.15
C ASN A 149 -1.78 -2.66 -3.73
N PHE A 150 -2.22 -2.52 -2.48
CA PHE A 150 -2.67 -1.23 -1.95
C PHE A 150 -1.55 -0.18 -2.00
N ILE A 151 -0.34 -0.54 -1.56
CA ILE A 151 0.83 0.36 -1.60
C ILE A 151 1.15 0.79 -3.03
N LYS A 152 1.12 -0.13 -4.00
CA LYS A 152 1.35 0.19 -5.42
C LYS A 152 0.33 1.20 -5.96
N ILE A 153 -0.95 1.01 -5.66
CA ILE A 153 -2.03 1.91 -6.10
C ILE A 153 -1.84 3.30 -5.49
N THR A 154 -1.56 3.37 -4.18
CA THR A 154 -1.29 4.65 -3.51
C THR A 154 -0.07 5.34 -4.09
N ALA A 155 1.02 4.60 -4.35
CA ALA A 155 2.22 5.15 -4.96
C ALA A 155 1.94 5.73 -6.36
N LYS A 156 1.23 4.99 -7.22
CA LYS A 156 0.80 5.47 -8.54
C LYS A 156 -0.05 6.73 -8.44
N ASN A 157 -1.00 6.78 -7.51
CA ASN A 157 -1.84 7.96 -7.31
C ASN A 157 -0.99 9.19 -6.91
N ASN A 158 -0.08 9.03 -5.96
CA ASN A 158 0.80 10.12 -5.54
C ASN A 158 1.71 10.60 -6.68
N THR A 159 2.23 9.67 -7.50
CA THR A 159 3.00 10.04 -8.70
C THR A 159 2.14 10.77 -9.72
N ALA A 160 0.90 10.35 -9.94
CA ALA A 160 -0.03 11.01 -10.85
C ALA A 160 -0.33 12.45 -10.42
N GLU A 161 -0.58 12.66 -9.13
CA GLU A 161 -0.77 14.00 -8.54
C GLU A 161 0.48 14.87 -8.72
N GLN A 162 1.67 14.30 -8.52
CA GLN A 162 2.92 15.03 -8.76
C GLN A 162 3.08 15.41 -10.25
N ILE A 163 2.76 14.51 -11.18
CA ILE A 163 2.78 14.79 -12.62
C ILE A 163 1.85 15.97 -12.94
N ILE A 164 0.65 16.03 -12.35
CA ILE A 164 -0.29 17.13 -12.57
C ILE A 164 0.31 18.47 -12.11
N LEU A 165 0.94 18.50 -10.94
CA LEU A 165 1.60 19.69 -10.41
C LEU A 165 2.76 20.14 -11.32
N ASP A 166 3.58 19.20 -11.77
CA ASP A 166 4.73 19.48 -12.63
C ASP A 166 4.28 19.96 -14.03
N LEU A 167 3.17 19.41 -14.56
CA LEU A 167 2.54 19.88 -15.80
C LEU A 167 1.98 21.29 -15.66
N ALA A 168 1.33 21.61 -14.55
CA ALA A 168 0.83 22.96 -14.27
C ALA A 168 1.99 23.97 -14.22
N HIS A 169 3.05 23.63 -13.48
CA HIS A 169 4.26 24.46 -13.42
C HIS A 169 4.94 24.61 -14.80
N TYR A 170 5.01 23.52 -15.59
CA TYR A 170 5.56 23.59 -16.95
C TYR A 170 4.77 24.55 -17.83
N LYS A 171 3.43 24.53 -17.76
CA LYS A 171 2.55 25.42 -18.49
C LYS A 171 2.71 26.88 -18.05
N ASP A 172 2.88 27.14 -16.76
CA ASP A 172 3.15 28.50 -16.27
C ASP A 172 4.46 29.07 -16.83
N LEU A 173 5.47 28.22 -17.04
CA LEU A 173 6.76 28.62 -17.60
C LEU A 173 6.75 28.78 -19.13
N HIS A 174 6.10 27.86 -19.85
CA HIS A 174 6.19 27.79 -21.31
C HIS A 174 4.93 28.27 -22.04
N GLY A 175 3.86 28.56 -21.31
CA GLY A 175 2.55 28.96 -21.84
C GLY A 175 1.68 27.81 -22.33
N SER A 176 2.23 26.60 -22.48
CA SER A 176 1.50 25.41 -22.93
C SER A 176 2.00 24.13 -22.27
N TYR A 177 1.18 23.08 -22.29
CA TYR A 177 1.57 21.76 -21.81
C TYR A 177 2.56 21.09 -22.77
N PRO A 178 3.45 20.20 -22.28
CA PRO A 178 4.35 19.45 -23.14
C PRO A 178 3.58 18.46 -24.02
N ASN A 179 4.16 18.05 -25.15
CA ASN A 179 3.56 17.02 -26.01
C ASN A 179 3.72 15.60 -25.44
N ASP A 180 4.67 15.40 -24.52
CA ASP A 180 4.98 14.11 -23.92
C ASP A 180 5.48 14.28 -22.48
N LEU A 181 5.25 13.27 -21.65
CA LEU A 181 5.67 13.25 -20.24
C LEU A 181 7.19 13.18 -20.07
N GLN A 182 7.93 12.69 -21.08
CA GLN A 182 9.39 12.67 -21.01
C GLN A 182 9.99 14.07 -20.93
N ALA A 183 9.30 15.09 -21.43
CA ALA A 183 9.74 16.49 -21.34
C ALA A 183 9.85 16.99 -19.89
N ILE A 184 9.11 16.37 -18.97
CA ILE A 184 9.14 16.63 -17.53
C ILE A 184 9.76 15.47 -16.73
N GLY A 185 10.41 14.51 -17.40
CA GLY A 185 11.21 13.46 -16.77
C GLY A 185 10.43 12.22 -16.31
N TYR A 186 9.21 11.99 -16.82
CA TYR A 186 8.40 10.82 -16.48
C TYR A 186 8.35 9.78 -17.61
N GLU A 187 8.26 8.49 -17.22
CA GLU A 187 8.14 7.36 -18.14
C GLU A 187 6.69 7.19 -18.65
N VAL A 188 6.54 6.75 -19.91
CA VAL A 188 5.26 6.68 -20.64
C VAL A 188 4.56 5.32 -20.50
N ASP A 189 5.21 4.35 -19.89
CA ASP A 189 4.72 2.97 -19.75
C ASP A 189 3.67 2.80 -18.65
N VAL A 190 3.75 3.61 -17.58
CA VAL A 190 2.79 3.58 -16.47
C VAL A 190 1.62 4.53 -16.66
N PHE A 191 1.85 5.66 -17.33
CA PHE A 191 0.88 6.74 -17.50
C PHE A 191 0.62 7.02 -18.98
N SER A 192 -0.64 6.94 -19.38
CA SER A 192 -1.08 7.39 -20.69
C SER A 192 -1.38 8.89 -20.63
N TYR A 193 -0.63 9.66 -21.40
CA TYR A 193 -0.77 11.12 -21.48
C TYR A 193 -1.18 11.56 -22.87
N ARG A 194 -2.08 12.54 -22.95
CA ARG A 194 -2.49 13.13 -24.22
C ARG A 194 -2.87 14.59 -24.07
N THR A 195 -2.41 15.42 -24.99
CA THR A 195 -2.82 16.81 -25.14
C THR A 195 -3.79 17.01 -26.30
N ASP A 196 -4.52 18.12 -26.25
CA ASP A 196 -5.24 18.64 -27.42
C ASP A 196 -4.28 19.24 -28.46
N SER A 197 -4.78 19.53 -29.66
CA SER A 197 -3.96 20.09 -30.74
C SER A 197 -3.35 21.46 -30.41
N ALA A 198 -3.95 22.20 -29.48
CA ALA A 198 -3.47 23.50 -29.02
C ALA A 198 -2.56 23.38 -27.77
N THR A 199 -2.32 22.18 -27.24
CA THR A 199 -1.54 21.93 -26.01
C THR A 199 -2.02 22.74 -24.80
N SER A 200 -3.31 23.06 -24.80
CA SER A 200 -3.99 23.92 -23.83
C SER A 200 -4.66 23.10 -22.73
N GLU A 201 -5.04 21.87 -23.04
CA GLU A 201 -5.67 20.88 -22.18
C GLU A 201 -4.88 19.55 -22.25
N PHE A 202 -4.83 18.82 -21.14
CA PHE A 202 -4.28 17.47 -21.11
C PHE A 202 -5.21 16.48 -20.43
N ARG A 203 -5.00 15.21 -20.75
CA ARG A 203 -5.52 14.06 -20.00
C ARG A 203 -4.38 13.17 -19.55
N LEU A 204 -4.50 12.69 -18.32
CA LEU A 204 -3.57 11.78 -17.70
C LEU A 204 -4.36 10.57 -17.20
N MET A 205 -4.01 9.39 -17.71
CA MET A 205 -4.70 8.16 -17.40
C MET A 205 -3.72 7.10 -16.92
N TYR A 206 -4.12 6.30 -15.93
CA TYR A 206 -3.36 5.11 -15.52
C TYR A 206 -4.26 3.98 -15.03
N LEU A 207 -3.75 2.76 -15.09
CA LEU A 207 -4.43 1.56 -14.60
C LEU A 207 -4.22 1.36 -13.09
N VAL A 208 -5.31 1.16 -12.36
CA VAL A 208 -5.37 1.05 -10.89
C VAL A 208 -5.00 -0.37 -10.46
N ASP A 209 -5.95 -1.29 -10.60
CA ASP A 209 -5.70 -2.69 -10.93
C ASP A 209 -5.82 -2.74 -12.45
N GLY A 210 -5.07 -3.48 -13.23
CA GLY A 210 -5.15 -3.45 -14.72
C GLY A 210 -6.45 -3.93 -15.38
N TRP A 211 -7.59 -3.76 -14.74
CA TRP A 211 -8.87 -3.60 -15.39
C TRP A 211 -9.31 -2.13 -15.29
N HIS A 212 -9.44 -1.59 -14.08
CA HIS A 212 -9.96 -0.25 -13.86
C HIS A 212 -8.90 0.83 -14.14
N PHE A 213 -9.35 1.97 -14.68
CA PHE A 213 -8.49 3.12 -14.92
C PHE A 213 -8.97 4.36 -14.15
N ARG A 214 -8.01 5.24 -13.89
CA ARG A 214 -8.25 6.62 -13.45
C ARG A 214 -7.83 7.56 -14.54
N ASP A 215 -8.74 8.43 -14.97
CA ASP A 215 -8.54 9.46 -15.99
C ASP A 215 -8.74 10.85 -15.36
N TYR A 216 -7.68 11.65 -15.38
CA TYR A 216 -7.71 13.06 -15.01
C TYR A 216 -7.78 13.93 -16.25
N SER A 217 -8.67 14.92 -16.22
CA SER A 217 -8.78 15.94 -17.27
C SER A 217 -8.47 17.31 -16.70
N SER A 218 -7.47 18.00 -17.26
CA SER A 218 -7.11 19.36 -16.86
C SER A 218 -8.22 20.37 -17.16
N LYS A 219 -9.18 20.02 -18.04
CA LYS A 219 -10.32 20.87 -18.38
C LYS A 219 -11.34 20.92 -17.25
N THR A 220 -11.57 19.79 -16.60
CA THR A 220 -12.58 19.65 -15.53
C THR A 220 -11.97 19.59 -14.14
N GLU A 221 -10.63 19.48 -14.04
CA GLU A 221 -9.87 19.38 -12.78
C GLU A 221 -10.37 18.26 -11.86
N ASN A 222 -10.82 17.15 -12.45
CA ASN A 222 -11.46 16.07 -11.72
C ASN A 222 -10.98 14.72 -12.23
N TRP A 223 -10.78 13.80 -11.29
CA TRP A 223 -10.56 12.39 -11.55
C TRP A 223 -11.87 11.70 -11.91
N ARG A 224 -11.83 10.84 -12.92
CA ARG A 224 -12.90 9.92 -13.29
C ARG A 224 -12.37 8.49 -13.20
N GLU A 225 -13.18 7.63 -12.63
CA GLU A 225 -12.92 6.19 -12.59
C GLU A 225 -13.75 5.51 -13.68
N GLY A 226 -13.17 4.50 -14.32
CA GLY A 226 -13.83 3.73 -15.38
C GLY A 226 -13.28 2.30 -15.49
N ASP A 227 -13.99 1.52 -16.31
CA ASP A 227 -13.78 0.09 -16.57
C ASP A 227 -13.30 -0.15 -18.00
#